data_AF-A0A2G6QBY3-F1
#
_entry.id   AF-A0A2G6QBY3-F1
#
_cell.length_a   1.000
_cell.length_b   1.000
_cell.length_c   1.000
_cell.angle_alpha   90.00
_cell.angle_beta   90.00
_cell.angle_gamma   90.00
#
_symmetry.space_group_name_H-M   'P 1'
#
loop_
_entity.id
_entity.type
_entity.pdbx_description
1 polymer ?
#
loop_
_entity_poly.entity_id
_entity_poly.type
_entity_poly.pdbx_seq_one_letter_code
_entity_poly.pdbx_strand_id
1 'polypeptide(L)' 'MTKNKRERRTFTAEFKHQMVQLYQNGKPRKDIIKEYGLTPSSLDRWMNQNQTFIKCEKLSIR' A
#
# COMPACT_ATOMS: atom_id res chain seq x y z
N MET A 1 26.32 10.27 -18.45
CA MET A 1 24.86 10.08 -18.26
C MET A 1 24.54 10.13 -16.77
N THR A 2 24.06 11.26 -16.27
CA THR A 2 23.80 11.48 -14.84
C THR A 2 22.47 10.83 -14.45
N LYS A 3 22.54 9.87 -13.53
CA LYS A 3 21.38 9.12 -13.03
C LYS A 3 20.58 10.05 -12.12
N ASN A 4 19.54 10.69 -12.64
CA ASN A 4 18.63 11.52 -11.86
C ASN A 4 17.96 10.62 -10.80
N LYS A 5 18.46 10.67 -9.55
CA LYS A 5 17.87 9.94 -8.43
C LYS A 5 16.48 10.52 -8.21
N ARG A 6 15.46 9.79 -8.65
CA ARG A 6 14.06 10.14 -8.34
C ARG A 6 13.94 10.22 -6.82
N GLU A 7 13.52 11.38 -6.32
CA GLU A 7 13.28 11.56 -4.89
C GLU A 7 12.34 10.47 -4.39
N ARG A 8 12.72 9.87 -3.26
CA ARG A 8 11.98 8.75 -2.70
C ARG A 8 10.70 9.30 -2.08
N ARG A 9 9.56 9.07 -2.75
CA ARG A 9 8.24 9.42 -2.19
C ARG A 9 8.04 8.65 -0.87
N THR A 10 8.01 9.38 0.25
CA THR A 10 7.68 8.83 1.57
C THR A 10 6.17 8.91 1.77
N PHE A 11 5.52 7.76 1.90
CA PHE A 11 4.11 7.68 2.28
C PHE A 11 4.00 7.34 3.76
N THR A 12 3.16 8.08 4.49
CA THR A 12 2.84 7.83 5.89
C THR A 12 2.14 6.47 6.05
N ALA A 13 2.20 5.89 7.25
CA ALA A 13 1.55 4.62 7.52
C ALA A 13 0.03 4.74 7.34
N GLU A 14 -0.61 5.77 7.91
CA GLU A 14 -2.04 6.04 7.76
C GLU A 14 -2.48 6.10 6.29
N PHE A 15 -1.71 6.80 5.45
CA PHE A 15 -2.02 6.88 4.02
C PHE A 15 -2.05 5.50 3.37
N LYS A 16 -1.10 4.63 3.70
CA LYS A 16 -1.07 3.25 3.18
C LYS A 16 -2.28 2.46 3.66
N HIS A 17 -2.68 2.60 4.92
CA HIS A 17 -3.87 1.95 5.47
C HIS A 17 -5.14 2.43 4.76
N GLN A 18 -5.31 3.73 4.54
CA GLN A 18 -6.44 4.29 3.81
C GLN A 18 -6.53 3.70 2.39
N MET A 19 -5.40 3.58 1.68
CA MET A 19 -5.39 2.99 0.33
C MET A 19 -5.80 1.50 0.33
N VAL A 20 -5.38 0.73 1.34
CA VAL A 20 -5.77 -0.68 1.49
C VAL A 20 -7.24 -0.80 1.89
N GLN A 21 -7.76 0.10 2.74
CA GLN A 21 -9.18 0.14 3.10
C GLN A 21 -10.05 0.47 1.89
N LEU A 22 -9.66 1.40 1.02
CA LEU A 22 -10.40 1.70 -0.21
C LEU A 22 -10.55 0.45 -1.10
N TYR A 23 -9.48 -0.34 -1.21
CA TYR A 23 -9.53 -1.62 -1.93
C TYR A 23 -10.48 -2.63 -1.25
N GLN A 24 -10.47 -2.73 0.08
CA GLN A 24 -11.40 -3.59 0.83
C GLN A 24 -12.86 -3.16 0.69
N ASN A 25 -13.12 -1.85 0.53
CA ASN A 25 -14.44 -1.29 0.27
C ASN A 25 -14.95 -1.56 -1.17
N GLY A 26 -14.17 -2.27 -2.00
CA GLY A 26 -14.59 -2.65 -3.35
C GLY A 26 -14.16 -1.66 -4.45
N LYS A 27 -13.37 -0.62 -4.14
CA LYS A 27 -12.76 0.19 -5.20
C LYS A 27 -11.73 -0.65 -5.98
N PRO A 28 -11.81 -0.69 -7.32
CA PRO A 28 -10.86 -1.47 -8.11
C PRO A 28 -9.47 -0.83 -8.05
N ARG A 29 -8.44 -1.69 -8.01
CA ARG A 29 -7.02 -1.28 -7.91
C ARG A 29 -6.63 -0.24 -8.95
N LYS A 30 -7.15 -0.37 -10.17
CA LYS A 30 -6.87 0.54 -11.30
C LYS A 30 -7.30 1.98 -11.02
N ASP A 31 -8.43 2.15 -10.35
CA ASP A 31 -9.01 3.46 -10.06
C ASP A 31 -8.19 4.17 -8.98
N ILE A 32 -7.86 3.46 -7.90
CA ILE A 32 -6.97 3.95 -6.83
C ILE A 32 -5.58 4.33 -7.39
N ILE A 33 -5.05 3.52 -8.30
CA ILE A 33 -3.77 3.79 -8.97
C ILE A 33 -3.83 5.07 -9.80
N LYS A 34 -4.92 5.28 -10.54
CA LYS A 34 -5.10 6.42 -11.43
C LYS A 34 -5.40 7.71 -10.66
N GLU A 35 -6.26 7.65 -9.65
CA GLU A 35 -6.69 8.78 -8.81
C GLU A 35 -5.52 9.36 -8.00
N TYR A 36 -4.69 8.48 -7.41
CA TYR A 36 -3.59 8.90 -6.54
C TYR A 36 -2.19 8.82 -7.18
N GLY A 37 -2.11 8.50 -8.48
CA GLY A 37 -0.84 8.42 -9.21
C GLY A 37 0.15 7.39 -8.64
N LEU A 38 -0.38 6.30 -8.09
CA LEU A 38 0.38 5.23 -7.44
C LEU A 38 0.92 4.23 -8.47
N THR A 39 1.93 3.46 -8.10
CA THR A 39 2.38 2.32 -8.91
C THR A 39 1.66 1.06 -8.41
N PRO A 40 1.17 0.16 -9.30
CA PRO A 40 0.53 -1.09 -8.89
C PRO A 40 1.36 -1.92 -7.90
N SER A 41 2.68 -1.96 -8.11
CA SER A 41 3.63 -2.67 -7.24
C SER A 41 3.68 -2.08 -5.82
N SER A 42 3.49 -0.77 -5.67
CA SER A 42 3.46 -0.12 -4.35
C SER A 42 2.21 -0.54 -3.57
N LEU A 43 1.05 -0.51 -4.22
CA LEU A 43 -0.22 -0.91 -3.60
C LEU A 43 -0.20 -2.39 -3.19
N ASP A 44 0.33 -3.26 -4.04
CA ASP A 44 0.48 -4.69 -3.74
C ASP A 44 1.39 -4.93 -2.53
N ARG A 45 2.53 -4.23 -2.48
CA ARG A 45 3.44 -4.29 -1.33
C ARG A 45 2.75 -3.85 -0.03
N TRP A 46 1.87 -2.85 -0.07
CA TRP A 46 1.12 -2.39 1.10
C TRP A 46 0.04 -3.39 1.54
N MET A 47 -0.65 -4.06 0.61
CA MET A 47 -1.58 -5.14 0.95
C MET A 47 -0.87 -6.30 1.65
N ASN A 48 0.28 -6.72 1.12
CA ASN A 48 1.07 -7.79 1.71
C ASN A 48 1.61 -7.41 3.09
N GLN A 49 2.04 -6.16 3.29
CA GLN A 49 2.44 -5.63 4.60
C GLN A 49 1.28 -5.60 5.61
N ASN A 50 0.08 -5.23 5.17
CA ASN A 50 -1.10 -5.24 6.02
C ASN A 50 -1.51 -6.67 6.40
N GLN A 51 -1.39 -7.64 5.47
CA GLN A 51 -1.63 -9.07 5.73
C GLN A 51 -0.66 -9.63 6.77
N THR A 52 0.63 -9.24 6.73
CA THR A 52 1.61 -9.65 7.73
C THR A 52 1.33 -9.07 9.11
N PHE A 53 0.81 -7.84 9.19
CA PHE A 53 0.40 -7.24 10.47
C PHE A 53 -0.77 -8.00 11.10
N ILE A 54 -1.80 -8.32 10.31
CA ILE A 54 -2.97 -9.11 10.76
C ILE A 54 -2.59 -10.56 11.13
N LYS A 55 -1.57 -11.15 10.48
CA LYS A 55 -1.09 -12.50 10.81
C LYS A 55 -0.36 -12.55 12.15
N CYS A 56 0.38 -11.50 12.53
CA CYS A 56 1.13 -11.48 13.79
C CYS A 56 0.21 -11.30 14.99
N GLU A 57 -0.90 -10.56 14.84
CA GLU A 57 -1.91 -10.39 15.90
C GLU A 57 -2.70 -11.69 16.16
N LYS A 58 -3.04 -12.45 15.11
CA LYS A 58 -3.75 -13.74 15.25
C LYS A 58 -2.90 -14.91 15.76
N LEU A 59 -1.57 -14.79 15.75
CA LEU A 59 -0.67 -15.78 16.35
C LEU A 59 -0.30 -15.48 17.81
N SER A 60 -0.80 -14.37 18.39
CA SER A 60 -0.60 -14.05 19.81
C SER A 60 -1.80 -14.44 20.70
N ILE A 61 -2.89 -14.98 20.12
CA ILE A 61 -4.09 -15.46 20.85
C ILE A 61 -4.25 -17.00 20.67
N ARG A 62 -3.16 -17.72 20.46
CA ARG A 62 -3.13 -19.19 20.55
C ARG A 62 -1.97 -19.63 21.43
#